data_AF-A0A842TPM3-F1
#
_entry.id   AF-A0A842TPM3-F1
#
_cell.length_a   1.000
_cell.length_b   1.000
_cell.length_c   1.000
_cell.angle_alpha   90.00
_cell.angle_beta   90.00
_cell.angle_gamma   90.00
#
_symmetry.space_group_name_H-M   'P 1'
#
loop_
_entity.id
_entity.type
_entity.pdbx_description
1 polymer ?
#
loop_
_entity_poly.entity_id
_entity_poly.type
_entity_poly.pdbx_seq_one_letter_code
_entity_poly.pdbx_strand_id
1 'polypeptide(L)' 'TIDVQKANKEALIKCGNCKLEARMPANYLTDPVDAYGDFIDKYYKEYA' A
#
# COMPACT_ATOMS: atom_id res chain seq x y z
N THR A 1 1.74 -0.96 9.36
CA THR A 1 1.95 0.48 9.19
C THR A 1 1.83 0.84 7.74
N ILE A 2 1.20 1.97 7.43
CA ILE A 2 1.04 2.48 6.07
C ILE A 2 1.61 3.89 6.07
N ASP A 3 2.58 4.14 5.19
CA ASP A 3 3.27 5.42 5.05
C ASP A 3 3.01 5.96 3.64
N VAL A 4 2.22 7.03 3.53
CA VAL A 4 1.85 7.62 2.24
C VAL A 4 2.77 8.80 1.94
N GLN A 5 3.70 8.61 1.01
CA GLN A 5 4.66 9.62 0.58
C GLN A 5 4.10 10.37 -0.64
N LYS A 6 3.25 11.36 -0.37
CA LYS A 6 2.59 12.17 -1.42
C LYS A 6 3.59 12.84 -2.36
N ALA A 7 4.77 13.24 -1.87
CA ALA A 7 5.83 13.84 -2.68
C ALA A 7 6.42 12.84 -3.71
N ASN A 8 6.57 11.59 -3.31
CA ASN A 8 7.14 10.53 -4.15
C ASN A 8 6.05 9.78 -4.94
N LYS A 9 4.77 10.12 -4.73
CA LYS A 9 3.62 9.42 -5.33
C LYS A 9 3.64 7.92 -5.03
N GLU A 10 4.06 7.56 -3.83
CA GLU A 10 4.17 6.18 -3.37
C GLU A 10 3.56 6.01 -1.97
N ALA A 11 2.99 4.84 -1.71
CA ALA A 11 2.59 4.38 -0.39
C ALA A 11 3.38 3.12 -0.05
N LEU A 12 3.98 3.12 1.14
CA LEU A 12 4.74 2.00 1.68
C LEU A 12 3.91 1.30 2.75
N ILE A 13 3.57 0.04 2.49
CA ILE A 13 2.76 -0.79 3.37
C ILE A 13 3.68 -1.80 4.02
N LYS A 14 3.71 -1.83 5.35
CA LYS A 14 4.53 -2.73 6.16
C LYS A 14 3.66 -3.53 7.11
N CYS A 15 3.69 -4.85 7.00
CA CYS A 15 3.07 -5.72 7.98
C CYS A 15 4.02 -5.98 9.14
N GLY A 16 3.63 -5.55 10.35
CA GLY A 16 4.43 -5.77 11.57
C GLY A 16 4.46 -7.22 12.05
N ASN A 17 3.59 -8.10 11.52
CA ASN A 17 3.49 -9.49 11.93
C ASN A 17 4.30 -10.43 11.00
N CYS A 18 4.02 -10.39 9.70
CA CYS A 18 4.66 -11.28 8.72
C CYS A 18 5.85 -10.64 7.97
N LYS A 19 6.24 -9.40 8.31
CA LYS A 19 7.34 -8.63 7.69
C LYS A 19 7.19 -8.37 6.19
N LEU A 20 5.98 -8.52 5.64
CA LEU A 20 5.66 -8.12 4.27
C LEU A 20 5.82 -6.61 4.11
N GLU A 21 6.52 -6.21 3.05
CA GLU A 21 6.62 -4.82 2.61
C GLU A 21 6.16 -4.70 1.16
N ALA A 22 5.29 -3.74 0.88
CA ALA A 22 4.79 -3.47 -0.47
C ALA A 22 4.86 -1.98 -0.76
N ARG A 23 5.26 -1.64 -1.99
CA ARG A 23 5.17 -0.29 -2.54
C ARG A 23 4.01 -0.22 -3.50
N MET A 24 3.11 0.71 -3.25
CA MET A 24 1.96 1.00 -4.09
C MET A 24 2.06 2.42 -4.65
N PRO A 25 1.58 2.67 -5.88
CA PRO A 25 1.44 4.03 -6.37
C PRO A 25 0.42 4.78 -5.51
N ALA A 26 0.69 6.06 -5.26
CA ALA A 26 -0.19 6.96 -4.52
C ALA A 26 -0.26 8.33 -5.21
N ASN A 27 -1.32 9.08 -4.93
CA ASN A 27 -1.48 10.45 -5.38
C ASN A 27 -1.79 11.38 -4.19
N TYR A 28 -2.04 12.66 -4.47
CA TYR A 28 -2.28 13.66 -3.42
C TYR A 28 -3.56 13.43 -2.61
N LEU A 29 -4.55 12.75 -3.21
CA LEU A 29 -5.84 12.40 -2.63
C LEU A 29 -5.83 11.02 -1.98
N THR A 30 -4.80 10.20 -2.20
CA THR A 30 -4.70 8.86 -1.62
C THR A 30 -4.60 8.95 -0.10
N ASP A 31 -5.55 8.33 0.57
CA ASP A 31 -5.52 8.10 2.00
C ASP A 31 -4.96 6.69 2.32
N PRO A 32 -4.51 6.45 3.56
CA PRO A 32 -3.94 5.16 3.94
C PRO A 32 -4.90 3.97 3.72
N VAL A 33 -6.21 4.20 3.86
CA VAL A 33 -7.24 3.18 3.60
C VAL A 33 -7.30 2.80 2.13
N ASP A 34 -7.20 3.77 1.22
CA ASP A 34 -7.19 3.52 -0.22
C ASP A 34 -5.98 2.68 -0.61
N ALA A 35 -4.80 3.08 -0.14
CA ALA A 35 -3.55 2.35 -0.39
C ALA A 35 -3.61 0.90 0.14
N TYR A 36 -4.28 0.67 1.28
CA TYR A 36 -4.48 -0.67 1.80
C TYR A 36 -5.43 -1.50 0.93
N GLY A 37 -6.53 -0.91 0.46
CA GLY A 37 -7.47 -1.56 -0.46
C GLY A 37 -6.77 -2.03 -1.74
N ASP A 38 -6.00 -1.14 -2.38
CA ASP A 38 -5.23 -1.45 -3.58
C ASP A 38 -4.21 -2.58 -3.34
N PHE A 39 -3.59 -2.62 -2.16
CA PHE A 39 -2.69 -3.69 -1.78
C PHE A 39 -3.40 -5.03 -1.64
N ILE A 40 -4.56 -5.07 -0.98
CA ILE A 40 -5.37 -6.28 -0.83
C ILE A 40 -5.80 -6.79 -2.21
N ASP A 41 -6.33 -5.92 -3.06
CA ASP A 41 -6.73 -6.28 -4.42
C ASP A 41 -5.56 -6.86 -5.23
N LYS A 42 -4.39 -6.23 -5.17
CA LYS A 42 -3.18 -6.74 -5.84
C LYS A 42 -2.74 -8.08 -5.24
N TYR A 43 -2.69 -8.19 -3.92
CA TYR A 43 -2.27 -9.41 -3.23
C TYR A 43 -3.19 -10.59 -3.57
N TYR A 44 -4.51 -10.40 -3.57
CA TYR A 44 -5.41 -11.50 -3.93
C TYR A 44 -5.47 -11.75 -5.45
N LYS A 45 -5.17 -10.77 -6.31
CA LYS A 45 -5.04 -11.02 -7.76
C LYS A 45 -3.77 -11.79 -8.14
N GLU A 46 -2.67 -11.61 -7.41
CA GLU A 46 -1.42 -12.33 -7.69
C GLU A 46 -1.42 -13.77 -7.13
N TYR A 47 -2.29 -14.08 -6.15
CA TYR A 47 -2.28 -15.35 -5.41
C TYR A 47 -3.62 -16.13 -5.45
N ALA A 48 -4.62 -15.67 -6.21
CA ALA A 48 -5.86 -16.40 -6.52
C ALA A 48 -5.85 -16.92 -7.96
#